data_AF-A0AAE4Z8H4-F1
#
_entry.id   AF-A0AAE4Z8H4-F1
#
_cell.length_a   1.000
_cell.length_b   1.000
_cell.length_c   1.000
_cell.angle_alpha   90.00
_cell.angle_beta   90.00
_cell.angle_gamma   90.00
#
_symmetry.space_group_name_H-M   'P 1'
#
loop_
_entity.id
_entity.type
_entity.pdbx_description
1 polymer ?
#
loop_
_entity_poly.entity_id
_entity_poly.type
_entity_poly.pdbx_seq_one_letter_code
_entity_poly.pdbx_strand_id
1 'polypeptide(L)'
;MGKIDSDQTWPSIPLEAWSDTLATLHMWMQIVGKVRLAQSPWINHSWHATLYVTSRGLTTSAIPYGARSFQIDFDFIDHQLAITSSDGGVSVLPLEPQSVAAFYRRLMDELAGLDLRVRIHMKPNEVPEAIRFDEDETHESYDREYARRFWRALVQIDRVFKEFRARFIGKCSPVHFFWGALDLAVTRFSGRPAPEHPGG
;
A
#
# COMPACT_ATOMS: atom_id res chain seq x y z
N MET A 1 18.45 -5.65 29.12
CA MET A 1 17.97 -5.31 27.77
C MET A 1 18.77 -6.17 26.79
N GLY A 2 18.22 -7.26 26.27
CA GLY A 2 18.95 -8.15 25.36
C GLY A 2 19.34 -7.42 24.08
N LYS A 3 20.59 -7.60 23.61
CA LYS A 3 21.01 -7.14 22.28
C LYS A 3 20.07 -7.75 21.25
N ILE A 4 19.18 -6.93 20.69
CA ILE A 4 18.42 -7.32 19.49
C ILE A 4 19.47 -7.41 18.39
N ASP A 5 19.56 -8.57 17.75
CA ASP A 5 20.45 -8.82 16.63
C ASP A 5 20.16 -7.79 15.51
N SER A 6 21.19 -7.22 14.90
CA SER A 6 21.02 -6.18 13.88
C SER A 6 20.22 -6.68 12.69
N ASP A 7 20.40 -7.95 12.32
CA ASP A 7 19.65 -8.65 11.27
C ASP A 7 18.16 -8.85 11.63
N GLN A 8 17.84 -8.92 12.92
CA GLN A 8 16.44 -8.97 13.37
C GLN A 8 15.79 -7.58 13.34
N THR A 9 16.57 -6.50 13.46
CA THR A 9 16.02 -5.15 13.36
C THR A 9 15.82 -4.77 11.91
N TRP A 10 16.87 -4.91 11.09
CA TRP A 10 16.88 -4.59 9.67
C TRP A 10 17.02 -5.87 8.86
N PRO A 11 15.90 -6.45 8.36
CA PRO A 11 15.95 -7.72 7.65
C PRO A 11 16.69 -7.57 6.31
N SER A 12 17.45 -8.60 5.94
CA SER A 12 18.04 -8.71 4.61
C SER A 12 16.97 -9.02 3.55
N ILE A 13 16.91 -8.19 2.50
CA ILE A 13 15.97 -8.29 1.38
C ILE A 13 16.75 -8.09 0.07
N PRO A 14 17.58 -9.07 -0.35
CA PRO A 14 18.31 -8.99 -1.62
C PRO A 14 17.31 -9.05 -2.79
N LEU A 15 17.42 -8.10 -3.72
CA LEU A 15 16.43 -7.90 -4.80
C LEU A 15 16.23 -9.16 -5.63
N GLU A 16 17.32 -9.86 -5.96
CA GLU A 16 17.32 -11.06 -6.80
C GLU A 16 16.52 -12.20 -6.18
N ALA A 17 16.42 -12.25 -4.85
CA ALA A 17 15.75 -13.35 -4.16
C ALA A 17 14.23 -13.16 -4.05
N TRP A 18 13.70 -11.98 -4.38
CA TRP A 18 12.28 -11.69 -4.20
C TRP A 18 11.67 -10.78 -5.29
N SER A 19 12.39 -10.49 -6.38
CA SER A 19 11.95 -9.60 -7.46
C SER A 19 10.56 -9.95 -7.98
N ASP A 20 10.25 -11.23 -8.09
CA ASP A 20 8.98 -11.71 -8.65
C ASP A 20 7.82 -11.50 -7.66
N THR A 21 8.10 -11.67 -6.36
CA THR A 21 7.16 -11.33 -5.29
C THR A 21 6.96 -9.82 -5.21
N LEU A 22 8.03 -9.04 -5.32
CA LEU A 22 7.98 -7.57 -5.35
C LEU A 22 7.11 -7.08 -6.50
N ALA A 23 7.33 -7.56 -7.73
CA ALA A 23 6.57 -7.15 -8.90
C ALA A 23 5.06 -7.46 -8.76
N THR A 24 4.74 -8.67 -8.30
CA THR A 24 3.34 -9.09 -8.06
C THR A 24 2.69 -8.27 -6.94
N LEU A 25 3.36 -8.16 -5.79
CA LEU A 25 2.84 -7.44 -4.63
C LEU A 25 2.69 -5.94 -4.91
N HIS A 26 3.58 -5.36 -5.74
CA HIS A 26 3.44 -3.97 -6.20
C HIS A 26 2.12 -3.76 -6.92
N MET A 27 1.74 -4.64 -7.85
CA MET A 27 0.48 -4.54 -8.57
C MET A 27 -0.72 -4.68 -7.63
N TRP A 28 -0.68 -5.60 -6.66
CA TRP A 28 -1.72 -5.73 -5.65
C TRP A 28 -1.87 -4.46 -4.81
N MET A 29 -0.76 -3.85 -4.38
CA MET A 29 -0.77 -2.56 -3.69
C MET A 29 -1.31 -1.44 -4.57
N GLN A 30 -1.05 -1.46 -5.88
CA GLN A 30 -1.66 -0.49 -6.80
C GLN A 30 -3.17 -0.64 -6.90
N ILE A 31 -3.69 -1.87 -6.98
CA ILE A 31 -5.12 -2.13 -7.03
C ILE A 31 -5.81 -1.57 -5.77
N VAL A 32 -5.30 -1.93 -4.59
CA VAL A 32 -5.83 -1.44 -3.29
C VAL A 32 -5.69 0.08 -3.17
N GLY A 33 -4.54 0.61 -3.57
CA GLY A 33 -4.27 2.04 -3.61
C GLY A 33 -5.22 2.81 -4.53
N LYS A 34 -5.57 2.23 -5.68
CA LYS A 34 -6.54 2.79 -6.63
C LYS A 34 -7.97 2.74 -6.12
N VAL A 35 -8.34 1.74 -5.31
CA VAL A 35 -9.62 1.72 -4.59
C VAL A 35 -9.71 2.94 -3.67
N ARG A 36 -8.66 3.18 -2.86
CA ARG A 36 -8.58 4.35 -2.00
C ARG A 36 -8.61 5.66 -2.79
N LEU A 37 -7.84 5.75 -3.87
CA LEU A 37 -7.79 6.92 -4.76
C LEU A 37 -9.16 7.25 -5.36
N ALA A 38 -9.89 6.25 -5.86
CA ALA A 38 -11.18 6.45 -6.51
C ALA A 38 -12.27 6.91 -5.53
N GLN A 39 -12.22 6.45 -4.28
CA GLN A 39 -13.27 6.67 -3.30
C GLN A 39 -13.02 7.85 -2.37
N SER A 40 -11.77 8.27 -2.19
CA SER A 40 -11.43 9.33 -1.23
C SER A 40 -11.46 10.72 -1.89
N PRO A 41 -11.94 11.76 -1.20
CA PRO A 41 -11.87 13.13 -1.70
C PRO A 41 -10.43 13.54 -2.01
N TRP A 42 -10.23 14.22 -3.14
CA TRP A 42 -8.92 14.72 -3.51
C TRP A 42 -8.42 15.75 -2.50
N ILE A 43 -7.17 15.55 -2.05
CA ILE A 43 -6.44 16.55 -1.24
C ILE A 43 -5.09 16.84 -1.88
N ASN A 44 -4.53 18.00 -1.56
CA ASN A 44 -3.24 18.46 -2.06
C ASN A 44 -2.14 17.39 -1.94
N HIS A 45 -1.27 17.34 -2.95
CA HIS A 45 -0.18 16.35 -3.09
C HIS A 45 -0.66 14.89 -3.18
N SER A 46 -1.92 14.66 -3.55
CA SER A 46 -2.50 13.33 -3.68
C SER A 46 -2.41 12.48 -2.40
N TRP A 47 -2.28 13.12 -1.23
CA TRP A 47 -2.08 12.41 0.05
C TRP A 47 -3.27 11.53 0.46
N HIS A 48 -4.46 11.79 -0.07
CA HIS A 48 -5.65 10.95 0.12
C HIS A 48 -5.49 9.54 -0.45
N ALA A 49 -4.53 9.30 -1.35
CA ALA A 49 -4.36 8.03 -2.04
C ALA A 49 -3.34 7.07 -1.38
N THR A 50 -2.56 7.52 -0.39
CA THR A 50 -1.41 6.76 0.15
C THR A 50 -1.83 5.54 0.97
N LEU A 51 -0.93 4.62 1.28
CA LEU A 51 -1.11 3.61 2.34
C LEU A 51 -0.31 3.99 3.59
N TYR A 52 -0.62 3.37 4.73
CA TYR A 52 0.06 3.61 6.00
C TYR A 52 0.60 2.30 6.60
N VAL A 53 1.82 2.35 7.13
CA VAL A 53 2.42 1.21 7.84
C VAL A 53 1.71 0.98 9.17
N THR A 54 1.33 -0.28 9.42
CA THR A 54 0.71 -0.74 10.66
C THR A 54 1.61 -1.76 11.37
N SER A 55 1.17 -2.22 12.54
CA SER A 55 1.84 -3.29 13.31
C SER A 55 1.75 -4.66 12.65
N ARG A 56 1.01 -4.82 11.54
CA ARG A 56 0.83 -6.08 10.81
C ARG A 56 1.09 -5.98 9.30
N GLY A 57 0.99 -4.77 8.73
CA GLY A 57 1.23 -4.57 7.31
C GLY A 57 0.99 -3.14 6.84
N LEU A 58 0.10 -2.98 5.86
CA LEU A 58 -0.27 -1.69 5.26
C LEU A 58 -1.78 -1.50 5.27
N THR A 59 -2.25 -0.29 5.58
CA THR A 59 -3.68 0.04 5.60
C THR A 59 -4.03 1.20 4.67
N THR A 60 -5.22 1.14 4.09
CA THR A 60 -5.85 2.29 3.44
C THR A 60 -6.43 3.30 4.42
N SER A 61 -6.39 3.05 5.73
CA SER A 61 -7.25 3.71 6.72
C SER A 61 -8.73 3.70 6.29
N ALA A 62 -9.59 4.41 7.03
CA ALA A 62 -10.99 4.57 6.64
C ALA A 62 -11.12 5.27 5.27
N ILE A 63 -11.82 4.62 4.35
CA ILE A 63 -12.24 5.10 3.04
C ILE A 63 -13.74 5.40 3.12
N PRO A 64 -14.21 6.59 2.72
CA PRO A 64 -15.63 6.91 2.70
C PRO A 64 -16.39 6.15 1.60
N TYR A 65 -17.62 5.72 1.90
CA TYR A 65 -18.54 5.08 0.95
C TYR A 65 -19.99 5.45 1.30
N GLY A 66 -20.50 6.53 0.70
CA GLY A 66 -21.82 7.07 1.08
C GLY A 66 -21.82 7.51 2.55
N ALA A 67 -22.73 6.95 3.35
CA ALA A 67 -22.78 7.14 4.81
C ALA A 67 -21.97 6.10 5.60
N ARG A 68 -21.39 5.10 4.91
CA ARG A 68 -20.50 4.07 5.48
C ARG A 68 -19.04 4.46 5.28
N SER A 69 -18.16 3.74 5.94
CA SER A 69 -16.74 3.67 5.57
C SER A 69 -16.27 2.23 5.54
N PHE A 70 -15.18 1.98 4.83
CA PHE A 70 -14.49 0.69 4.87
C PHE A 70 -12.97 0.91 4.83
N GLN A 71 -12.20 -0.11 5.16
CA GLN A 71 -10.75 -0.09 4.98
C GLN A 71 -10.29 -1.43 4.43
N ILE A 72 -9.15 -1.41 3.73
CA ILE A 72 -8.49 -2.59 3.20
C ILE A 72 -7.07 -2.64 3.79
N ASP A 73 -6.76 -3.76 4.43
CA ASP A 73 -5.52 -3.94 5.17
C ASP A 73 -4.76 -5.15 4.61
N PHE A 74 -3.53 -4.91 4.15
CA PHE A 74 -2.55 -5.98 3.99
C PHE A 74 -2.05 -6.39 5.37
N ASP A 75 -2.14 -7.68 5.65
CA ASP A 75 -1.61 -8.32 6.84
C ASP A 75 -0.52 -9.30 6.42
N PHE A 76 0.74 -8.93 6.62
CA PHE A 76 1.91 -9.73 6.26
C PHE A 76 2.38 -10.67 7.39
N ILE A 77 1.60 -10.77 8.48
CA ILE A 77 1.83 -11.76 9.53
C ILE A 77 0.99 -13.00 9.24
N ASP A 78 -0.31 -12.83 9.05
CA ASP A 78 -1.23 -13.93 8.72
C ASP A 78 -1.36 -14.15 7.21
N HIS A 79 -0.72 -13.31 6.40
CA HIS A 79 -0.75 -13.36 4.93
C HIS A 79 -2.16 -13.31 4.37
N GLN A 80 -2.85 -12.21 4.69
CA GLN A 80 -4.23 -11.97 4.28
C GLN A 80 -4.46 -10.50 3.91
N LEU A 81 -5.42 -10.27 3.02
CA LEU A 81 -5.99 -8.96 2.73
C LEU A 81 -7.35 -8.88 3.40
N ALA A 82 -7.47 -8.06 4.44
CA ALA A 82 -8.71 -7.90 5.20
C ALA A 82 -9.47 -6.67 4.71
N ILE A 83 -10.77 -6.82 4.49
CA ILE A 83 -11.71 -5.74 4.19
C ILE A 83 -12.66 -5.64 5.38
N THR A 84 -12.74 -4.46 6.01
CA THR A 84 -13.66 -4.22 7.12
C THR A 84 -14.50 -2.99 6.86
N SER A 85 -15.80 -3.06 7.13
CA SER A 85 -16.74 -1.94 6.98
C SER A 85 -17.29 -1.49 8.32
N SER A 86 -17.66 -0.21 8.40
CA SER A 86 -18.16 0.46 9.60
C SER A 86 -19.50 -0.09 10.11
N ASP A 87 -20.19 -0.90 9.31
CA ASP A 87 -21.43 -1.60 9.68
C ASP A 87 -21.20 -3.06 10.10
N GLY A 88 -19.94 -3.46 10.30
CA GLY A 88 -19.56 -4.80 10.78
C GLY A 88 -19.31 -5.82 9.66
N GLY A 89 -19.45 -5.43 8.39
CA GLY A 89 -19.07 -6.29 7.27
C GLY A 89 -17.58 -6.61 7.29
N VAL A 90 -17.23 -7.88 7.12
CA VAL A 90 -15.83 -8.37 7.09
C VAL A 90 -15.68 -9.37 5.96
N SER A 91 -14.61 -9.21 5.17
CA SER A 91 -14.14 -10.19 4.19
C SER A 91 -12.63 -10.31 4.28
N VAL A 92 -12.09 -11.48 3.93
CA VAL A 92 -10.66 -11.77 3.99
C VAL A 92 -10.26 -12.60 2.76
N LEU A 93 -9.20 -12.16 2.07
CA LEU A 93 -8.59 -12.90 0.98
C LEU A 93 -7.19 -13.40 1.39
N PRO A 94 -6.79 -14.63 1.08
CA PRO A 94 -5.43 -15.08 1.30
C PRO A 94 -4.44 -14.35 0.38
N LEU A 95 -3.30 -13.93 0.92
CA LEU A 95 -2.13 -13.51 0.14
C LEU A 95 -1.29 -14.76 -0.13
N GLU A 96 -1.42 -15.28 -1.34
CA GLU A 96 -0.80 -16.51 -1.82
C GLU A 96 -0.50 -16.41 -3.32
N PRO A 97 0.39 -17.25 -3.88
CA PRO A 97 0.70 -17.23 -5.30
C PRO A 97 -0.55 -17.32 -6.17
N GLN A 98 -0.79 -16.28 -6.95
CA GLN A 98 -1.90 -16.13 -7.89
C GLN A 98 -1.61 -14.95 -8.80
N SER A 99 -2.13 -14.96 -10.02
CA SER A 99 -1.98 -13.83 -10.92
C SER A 99 -2.62 -12.55 -10.40
N VAL A 100 -2.09 -11.41 -10.84
CA VAL A 100 -2.68 -10.08 -10.60
C VAL A 100 -4.13 -10.03 -11.10
N ALA A 101 -4.43 -10.65 -12.24
CA ALA A 101 -5.79 -10.76 -12.77
C ALA A 101 -6.73 -11.56 -11.87
N ALA A 102 -6.28 -12.69 -11.33
CA ALA A 102 -7.06 -13.46 -10.37
C ALA A 102 -7.30 -12.69 -9.06
N PHE A 103 -6.25 -12.02 -8.54
CA PHE A 103 -6.35 -11.18 -7.35
C PHE A 103 -7.32 -10.01 -7.55
N TYR A 104 -7.22 -9.31 -8.69
CA TYR A 104 -8.09 -8.20 -9.05
C TYR A 104 -9.57 -8.61 -9.04
N ARG A 105 -9.90 -9.71 -9.74
CA ARG A 105 -11.28 -10.23 -9.82
C ARG A 105 -11.81 -10.58 -8.43
N ARG A 106 -11.03 -11.36 -7.66
CA ARG A 106 -11.42 -11.77 -6.30
C ARG A 106 -11.66 -10.57 -5.38
N LEU A 107 -10.77 -9.58 -5.38
CA LEU A 107 -10.94 -8.38 -4.55
C LEU A 107 -12.21 -7.61 -4.93
N MET A 108 -12.50 -7.46 -6.23
CA MET A 108 -13.71 -6.76 -6.67
C MET A 108 -14.98 -7.53 -6.32
N ASP A 109 -14.95 -8.87 -6.39
CA ASP A 109 -16.06 -9.74 -5.97
C ASP A 109 -16.31 -9.65 -4.46
N GLU A 110 -15.27 -9.65 -3.63
CA GLU A 110 -15.39 -9.51 -2.17
C GLU A 110 -15.91 -8.13 -1.76
N LEU A 111 -15.45 -7.06 -2.43
CA LEU A 111 -16.01 -5.71 -2.25
C LEU A 111 -17.49 -5.69 -2.64
N ALA A 112 -17.86 -6.28 -3.78
CA ALA A 112 -19.26 -6.36 -4.21
C ALA A 112 -20.13 -7.18 -3.23
N GLY A 113 -19.59 -8.26 -2.63
CA GLY A 113 -20.25 -9.06 -1.60
C GLY A 113 -20.56 -8.29 -0.32
N LEU A 114 -19.77 -7.27 0.00
CA LEU A 114 -20.01 -6.32 1.10
C LEU A 114 -20.89 -5.11 0.72
N ASP A 115 -21.48 -5.15 -0.48
CA ASP A 115 -22.21 -4.05 -1.12
C ASP A 115 -21.36 -2.77 -1.31
N LEU A 116 -20.06 -2.96 -1.55
CA LEU A 116 -19.08 -1.90 -1.84
C LEU A 116 -18.74 -1.93 -3.34
N ARG A 117 -19.63 -1.38 -4.17
CA ARG A 117 -19.43 -1.33 -5.63
C ARG A 117 -18.45 -0.23 -6.01
N VAL A 118 -17.17 -0.56 -6.07
CA VAL A 118 -16.07 0.37 -6.44
C VAL A 118 -15.67 0.16 -7.90
N ARG A 119 -15.31 1.24 -8.60
CA ARG A 119 -14.68 1.18 -9.93
C ARG A 119 -13.33 1.89 -9.89
N ILE A 120 -12.31 1.26 -10.47
CA ILE A 120 -10.95 1.81 -10.55
C ILE A 120 -10.44 1.81 -11.98
N HIS A 121 -9.48 2.69 -12.28
CA HIS A 121 -8.73 2.65 -13.54
C HIS A 121 -7.73 1.49 -13.52
N MET A 122 -7.95 0.48 -14.37
CA MET A 122 -7.25 -0.81 -14.35
C MET A 122 -5.80 -0.78 -14.85
N LYS A 123 -5.34 0.32 -15.46
CA LYS A 123 -3.93 0.42 -15.89
C LYS A 123 -3.06 0.82 -14.69
N PRO A 124 -1.96 0.10 -14.40
CA PRO A 124 -1.01 0.50 -13.37
C PRO A 124 -0.30 1.80 -13.74
N ASN A 125 0.20 2.47 -12.70
CA ASN A 125 0.94 3.72 -12.80
C ASN A 125 2.42 3.45 -12.50
N GLU A 126 3.31 4.33 -12.98
CA GLU A 126 4.73 4.38 -12.55
C GLU A 126 5.48 3.05 -12.72
N VAL A 127 5.11 2.26 -13.73
CA VAL A 127 5.80 1.03 -14.13
C VAL A 127 6.13 1.05 -15.63
N PRO A 128 7.24 0.42 -16.07
CA PRO A 128 7.61 0.37 -17.48
C PRO A 128 6.58 -0.37 -18.35
N GLU A 129 6.13 -1.54 -17.89
CA GLU A 129 5.16 -2.38 -18.58
C GLU A 129 3.81 -2.32 -17.85
N ALA A 130 2.87 -1.57 -18.43
CA ALA A 130 1.59 -1.31 -17.80
C ALA A 130 0.48 -2.25 -18.29
N ILE A 131 0.61 -3.54 -18.02
CA ILE A 131 -0.41 -4.57 -18.27
C ILE A 131 -1.65 -4.24 -17.42
N ARG A 132 -2.84 -4.33 -18.00
CA ARG A 132 -4.09 -4.05 -17.27
C ARG A 132 -4.29 -5.10 -16.18
N PHE A 133 -4.73 -4.68 -14.99
CA PHE A 133 -4.83 -5.61 -13.85
C PHE A 133 -5.71 -6.83 -14.12
N ASP A 134 -6.80 -6.68 -14.89
CA ASP A 134 -7.73 -7.75 -15.24
C ASP A 134 -7.19 -8.74 -16.29
N GLU A 135 -6.04 -8.42 -16.90
CA GLU A 135 -5.37 -9.17 -17.97
C GLU A 135 -3.98 -9.67 -17.57
N ASP A 136 -3.44 -9.19 -16.45
CA ASP A 136 -2.09 -9.53 -15.98
C ASP A 136 -2.03 -10.93 -15.36
N GLU A 137 -1.78 -11.90 -16.24
CA GLU A 137 -1.46 -13.29 -15.91
C GLU A 137 0.08 -13.53 -15.82
N THR A 138 0.91 -12.48 -15.95
CA THR A 138 2.38 -12.58 -15.90
C THR A 138 2.91 -12.51 -14.47
N HIS A 139 2.40 -11.58 -13.67
CA HIS A 139 2.82 -11.43 -12.28
C HIS A 139 1.97 -12.32 -11.37
N GLU A 140 2.56 -13.38 -10.83
CA GLU A 140 1.82 -14.37 -10.02
C GLU A 140 2.55 -14.90 -8.76
N SER A 141 3.76 -14.42 -8.51
CA SER A 141 4.61 -14.93 -7.42
C SER A 141 4.32 -14.27 -6.08
N TYR A 142 4.31 -15.07 -5.01
CA TYR A 142 4.21 -14.54 -3.65
C TYR A 142 4.92 -15.42 -2.63
N ASP A 143 6.11 -14.98 -2.19
CA ASP A 143 6.84 -15.57 -1.07
C ASP A 143 6.47 -14.86 0.25
N ARG A 144 5.90 -15.63 1.18
CA ARG A 144 5.46 -15.15 2.50
C ARG A 144 6.61 -14.58 3.33
N GLU A 145 7.76 -15.24 3.33
CA GLU A 145 8.90 -14.80 4.13
C GLU A 145 9.44 -13.47 3.60
N TYR A 146 9.59 -13.31 2.28
CA TYR A 146 10.06 -12.04 1.71
C TYR A 146 9.04 -10.92 1.85
N ALA A 147 7.74 -11.17 1.68
CA ALA A 147 6.70 -10.16 1.94
C ALA A 147 6.74 -9.67 3.41
N ARG A 148 6.95 -10.59 4.36
CA ARG A 148 7.10 -10.26 5.78
C ARG A 148 8.38 -9.47 6.05
N ARG A 149 9.50 -9.81 5.42
CA ARG A 149 10.76 -9.05 5.54
C ARG A 149 10.62 -7.64 4.98
N PHE A 150 10.02 -7.50 3.79
CA PHE A 150 9.70 -6.20 3.19
C PHE A 150 8.91 -5.32 4.16
N TRP A 151 7.82 -5.83 4.72
CA TRP A 151 7.06 -5.09 5.72
C TRP A 151 7.88 -4.74 6.97
N ARG A 152 8.68 -5.66 7.50
CA ARG A 152 9.55 -5.37 8.66
C ARG A 152 10.56 -4.26 8.36
N ALA A 153 11.08 -4.19 7.15
CA ALA A 153 11.92 -3.06 6.73
C ALA A 153 11.10 -1.75 6.72
N LEU A 154 9.89 -1.74 6.14
CA LEU A 154 9.01 -0.57 6.17
C LEU A 154 8.71 -0.09 7.60
N VAL A 155 8.49 -1.00 8.55
CA VAL A 155 8.28 -0.66 9.97
C VAL A 155 9.48 0.07 10.56
N GLN A 156 10.72 -0.35 10.23
CA GLN A 156 11.90 0.35 10.71
C GLN A 156 12.11 1.69 10.03
N ILE A 157 11.86 1.78 8.72
CA ILE A 157 11.96 3.06 8.00
C ILE A 157 10.92 4.03 8.56
N ASP A 158 9.67 3.60 8.74
CA ASP A 158 8.59 4.39 9.34
C ASP A 158 8.96 4.89 10.74
N ARG A 159 9.57 4.06 11.59
CA ARG A 159 10.07 4.46 12.91
C ARG A 159 11.07 5.61 12.82
N VAL A 160 12.07 5.49 11.94
CA VAL A 160 13.09 6.54 11.71
C VAL A 160 12.45 7.80 11.12
N PHE A 161 11.53 7.65 10.18
CA PHE A 161 10.83 8.76 9.54
C PHE A 161 9.94 9.53 10.52
N LYS A 162 9.26 8.84 11.43
CA LYS A 162 8.48 9.46 12.51
C LYS A 162 9.36 10.25 13.48
N GLU A 163 10.50 9.70 13.88
CA GLU A 163 11.47 10.40 14.73
C GLU A 163 12.01 11.65 14.03
N PHE A 164 12.42 11.51 12.77
CA PHE A 164 12.90 12.62 11.97
C PHE A 164 11.82 13.69 11.87
N ARG A 165 10.61 13.33 11.42
CA ARG A 165 9.43 14.19 11.31
C ARG A 165 9.14 14.98 12.58
N ALA A 166 9.13 14.33 13.74
CA ALA A 166 8.74 14.94 15.01
C ALA A 166 9.59 16.15 15.40
N ARG A 167 10.84 16.22 14.91
CA ARG A 167 11.76 17.34 15.17
C ARG A 167 11.49 18.57 14.30
N PHE A 168 10.61 18.48 13.29
CA PHE A 168 10.30 19.57 12.38
C PHE A 168 9.01 20.28 12.80
N ILE A 169 9.13 21.57 13.13
CA ILE A 169 8.03 22.40 13.64
C ILE A 169 7.10 22.97 12.55
N GLY A 170 7.49 22.87 11.28
CA GLY A 170 6.71 23.38 10.15
C GLY A 170 5.67 22.39 9.63
N LYS A 171 4.95 22.78 8.56
CA LYS A 171 3.97 21.89 7.90
C LYS A 171 4.67 20.64 7.36
N CYS A 172 4.16 19.47 7.73
CA CYS A 172 4.72 18.19 7.35
C CYS A 172 3.61 17.16 7.07
N SER A 173 3.81 16.26 6.11
CA SER A 173 2.90 15.13 5.87
C SER A 173 3.08 14.04 6.92
N PRO A 174 2.09 13.20 7.24
CA PRO A 174 2.36 11.88 7.84
C PRO A 174 3.41 11.08 7.03
N VAL A 175 3.87 9.97 7.59
CA VAL A 175 4.62 8.99 6.77
C VAL A 175 3.64 8.38 5.78
N HIS A 176 3.91 8.58 4.49
CA HIS A 176 3.06 8.13 3.40
C HIS A 176 3.75 7.04 2.61
N PHE A 177 3.04 5.96 2.32
CA PHE A 177 3.46 4.97 1.34
C PHE A 177 2.71 5.19 0.02
N PHE A 178 3.42 5.68 -1.00
CA PHE A 178 2.91 5.87 -2.35
C PHE A 178 3.06 4.57 -3.13
N TRP A 179 1.94 3.87 -3.31
CA TRP A 179 1.87 2.57 -3.98
C TRP A 179 2.21 2.62 -5.48
N GLY A 180 2.19 3.80 -6.11
CA GLY A 180 2.53 3.95 -7.53
C GLY A 180 3.97 3.54 -7.81
N ALA A 181 4.93 4.17 -7.13
CA ALA A 181 6.36 3.92 -7.28
C ALA A 181 6.98 3.10 -6.14
N LEU A 182 6.18 2.62 -5.16
CA LEU A 182 6.63 1.95 -3.92
C LEU A 182 7.48 2.86 -2.99
N ASP A 183 7.13 4.13 -2.92
CA ASP A 183 7.89 5.11 -2.13
C ASP A 183 7.30 5.30 -0.72
N LEU A 184 8.13 5.10 0.31
CA LEU A 184 7.83 5.60 1.65
C LEU A 184 8.42 7.01 1.78
N ALA A 185 7.61 7.99 2.17
CA ALA A 185 8.02 9.40 2.15
C ALA A 185 7.46 10.22 3.33
N VAL A 186 8.21 11.25 3.71
CA VAL A 186 7.78 12.36 4.58
C VAL A 186 8.07 13.66 3.87
N THR A 187 7.03 14.43 3.56
CA THR A 187 7.17 15.74 2.93
C THR A 187 7.23 16.84 3.98
N ARG A 188 8.20 17.75 3.86
CA ARG A 188 8.33 18.96 4.69
C ARG A 188 8.23 20.20 3.84
N PHE A 189 7.50 21.18 4.31
CA PHE A 189 7.31 22.44 3.60
C PHE A 189 8.08 23.55 4.30
N SER A 190 8.97 24.21 3.54
CA SER A 190 9.68 25.41 3.98
C SER A 190 8.81 26.66 3.95
N GLY A 191 7.65 26.61 3.29
CA GLY A 191 6.78 27.75 3.00
C GLY A 191 7.21 28.60 1.80
N ARG A 192 8.35 28.29 1.18
CA ARG A 192 8.80 28.97 -0.05
C ARG A 192 8.06 28.41 -1.28
N PRO A 193 7.69 29.26 -2.26
CA PRO A 193 7.19 28.79 -3.54
C PRO A 193 8.17 27.80 -4.17
N ALA A 194 7.65 26.68 -4.68
CA ALA A 194 8.44 25.75 -5.48
C ALA A 194 8.68 26.37 -6.88
N PRO A 195 9.83 26.11 -7.52
CA PRO A 195 10.00 26.43 -8.94
C PRO A 195 8.95 25.69 -9.78
N GLU A 196 8.62 26.23 -10.96
CA GLU A 196 7.71 25.55 -11.89
C GLU A 196 8.28 24.19 -12.28
N HIS A 197 7.46 23.14 -12.14
CA HIS A 197 7.83 21.80 -12.57
C HIS A 197 7.64 21.69 -14.09
N PRO A 198 8.62 21.17 -14.85
CA PRO A 198 8.57 21.17 -16.33
C PRO A 198 7.47 20.28 -16.94
N GLY A 199 6.75 19.50 -16.14
CA GLY A 199 5.66 18.61 -16.56
C GLY A 199 4.27 19.10 -16.18
N GLY A 200 4.06 20.43 -16.13
CA GLY A 200 2.78 21.06 -15.81
C GLY A 200 1.65 20.70 -16.76
#